data_AF-A0A7C6NIQ5-F1
#
_entry.id   AF-A0A7C6NIQ5-F1
#
_cell.length_a   1.000
_cell.length_b   1.000
_cell.length_c   1.000
_cell.angle_alpha   90.00
_cell.angle_beta   90.00
_cell.angle_gamma   90.00
#
_symmetry.space_group_name_H-M   'P 1'
#
loop_
_entity.id
_entity.type
_entity.pdbx_description
1 polymer ?
#
loop_
_entity_poly.entity_id
_entity_poly.type
_entity_poly.pdbx_seq_one_letter_code
_entity_poly.pdbx_strand_id
1 'polypeptide(L)'
;MIKRRLLCCLLVCLLAGTAVAGCGTTTVDEREGCDPCLAGEQVSEALNYFALTHGDKEIIKYACADLDGDAREDLVVIYRESKKKNSMLVVLVKEGEFQRTNEVPAPVSNQVITFKDIDDKPPLEFIVQGMKGSNIGYAIYRVEGNILEDLFGEGMEDCC
;
A
#
# COMPACT_ATOMS: atom_id res chain seq x y z
N MET A 1 -41.06 -46.03 50.58
CA MET A 1 -41.31 -46.98 49.47
C MET A 1 -40.12 -46.94 48.53
N ILE A 2 -39.37 -48.04 48.50
CA ILE A 2 -38.08 -48.22 47.82
C ILE A 2 -38.32 -48.81 46.42
N LYS A 3 -37.62 -48.29 45.40
CA LYS A 3 -37.18 -48.97 44.15
C LYS A 3 -36.50 -47.91 43.28
N ARG A 4 -35.37 -48.13 42.58
CA ARG A 4 -34.36 -49.20 42.50
C ARG A 4 -33.22 -48.58 41.67
N ARG A 5 -31.98 -48.92 42.03
CA ARG A 5 -30.72 -48.52 41.38
C ARG A 5 -30.48 -49.26 40.06
N LEU A 6 -29.78 -48.63 39.11
CA LEU A 6 -28.81 -49.26 38.18
C LEU A 6 -27.95 -48.10 37.60
N LEU A 7 -26.76 -47.81 38.12
CA LEU A 7 -25.46 -48.43 37.85
C LEU A 7 -24.97 -48.22 36.40
N CYS A 8 -24.01 -47.31 36.22
CA CYS A 8 -22.74 -47.66 35.59
C CYS A 8 -21.65 -46.63 35.92
N CYS A 9 -20.60 -47.12 36.57
CA CYS A 9 -19.37 -46.41 36.86
C CYS A 9 -18.59 -46.17 35.57
N LEU A 10 -18.02 -44.98 35.41
CA LEU A 10 -16.67 -44.86 34.86
C LEU A 10 -16.04 -43.55 35.35
N LEU A 11 -15.09 -43.72 36.27
CA LEU A 11 -14.03 -42.75 36.55
C LEU A 11 -13.31 -42.41 35.24
N VAL A 12 -13.00 -41.14 34.99
CA VAL A 12 -11.65 -40.70 34.60
C VAL A 12 -11.44 -39.24 35.05
N CYS A 13 -10.54 -39.10 36.03
CA CYS A 13 -9.57 -38.04 36.31
C CYS A 13 -9.94 -36.54 36.20
N LEU A 14 -9.90 -35.87 37.36
CA LEU A 14 -9.37 -34.52 37.50
C LEU A 14 -8.01 -34.40 36.81
N LEU A 15 -7.74 -33.28 36.13
CA LEU A 15 -6.70 -32.32 36.53
C LEU A 15 -6.76 -31.04 35.68
N ALA A 16 -6.38 -29.96 36.35
CA ALA A 16 -6.57 -28.57 36.00
C ALA A 16 -5.71 -28.07 34.84
N GLY A 17 -6.20 -27.03 34.16
CA GLY A 17 -5.43 -26.24 33.19
C GLY A 17 -6.13 -24.91 32.92
N THR A 18 -5.43 -23.83 33.14
CA THR A 18 -5.86 -22.44 33.35
C THR A 18 -6.34 -21.71 32.09
N ALA A 19 -7.19 -20.70 32.33
CA ALA A 19 -7.71 -19.74 31.36
C ALA A 19 -6.61 -19.00 30.58
N VAL A 20 -6.85 -18.77 29.28
CA VAL A 20 -6.35 -17.59 28.59
C VAL A 20 -7.52 -16.98 27.80
N ALA A 21 -7.74 -15.71 28.07
CA ALA A 21 -8.71 -14.85 27.42
C ALA A 21 -8.44 -14.78 25.91
N GLY A 22 -9.42 -15.19 25.11
CA GLY A 22 -9.46 -14.86 23.69
C GLY A 22 -9.85 -13.40 23.52
N CYS A 23 -8.85 -12.51 23.56
CA CYS A 23 -8.99 -11.13 23.11
C CYS A 23 -9.09 -11.18 21.58
N GLY A 24 -10.30 -11.03 21.05
CA GLY A 24 -10.54 -10.86 19.62
C GLY A 24 -9.86 -9.58 19.16
N THR A 25 -8.63 -9.72 18.67
CA THR A 25 -7.96 -8.68 17.91
C THR A 25 -8.66 -8.61 16.56
N THR A 26 -9.15 -7.41 16.27
CA THR A 26 -9.70 -7.01 15.00
C THR A 26 -8.66 -7.33 13.93
N THR A 27 -8.94 -8.30 13.07
CA THR A 27 -8.16 -8.53 11.86
C THR A 27 -8.30 -7.28 11.00
N VAL A 28 -7.23 -6.53 10.88
CA VAL A 28 -7.10 -5.50 9.85
C VAL A 28 -7.17 -6.25 8.53
N ASP A 29 -8.20 -5.90 7.77
CA ASP A 29 -8.53 -6.45 6.46
C ASP A 29 -7.32 -6.40 5.53
N GLU A 30 -6.89 -7.57 5.04
CA GLU A 30 -5.87 -7.69 3.99
C GLU A 30 -6.44 -7.08 2.71
N ARG A 31 -6.09 -5.82 2.44
CA ARG A 31 -6.52 -5.11 1.23
C ARG A 31 -5.85 -5.77 0.01
N GLU A 32 -6.66 -6.38 -0.86
CA GLU A 32 -6.27 -6.77 -2.20
C GLU A 32 -5.74 -5.54 -2.97
N GLY A 33 -4.48 -5.54 -3.40
CA GLY A 33 -3.94 -4.48 -4.27
C GLY A 33 -2.43 -4.27 -4.30
N CYS A 34 -1.65 -4.88 -3.39
CA CYS A 34 -0.20 -4.71 -3.36
C CYS A 34 0.49 -5.74 -4.29
N ASP A 35 1.15 -5.28 -5.36
CA ASP A 35 2.31 -6.01 -5.85
C ASP A 35 3.38 -5.98 -4.74
N PRO A 36 4.09 -7.09 -4.48
CA PRO A 36 4.85 -7.24 -3.24
C PRO A 36 6.03 -6.27 -3.22
N CYS A 37 5.84 -5.15 -2.50
CA CYS A 37 6.95 -4.48 -1.82
C CYS A 37 7.51 -5.51 -0.84
N LEU A 38 8.83 -5.70 -0.80
CA LEU A 38 9.41 -6.47 0.30
C LEU A 38 9.09 -5.69 1.58
N ALA A 39 8.32 -6.29 2.48
CA ALA A 39 7.97 -5.65 3.75
C ALA A 39 9.26 -5.33 4.51
N GLY A 40 9.65 -4.06 4.50
CA GLY A 40 10.87 -3.55 5.11
C GLY A 40 10.58 -2.34 6.00
N GLU A 41 11.43 -2.14 7.01
CA GLU A 41 11.36 -1.03 7.96
C GLU A 41 11.29 0.32 7.22
N GLN A 42 12.11 0.50 6.17
CA GLN A 42 12.15 1.73 5.35
C GLN A 42 10.80 2.07 4.69
N VAL A 43 10.09 1.07 4.17
CA VAL A 43 8.76 1.28 3.56
C VAL A 43 7.75 1.76 4.60
N SER A 44 7.81 1.21 5.81
CA SER A 44 6.94 1.63 6.91
C SER A 44 7.23 3.07 7.37
N GLU A 45 8.50 3.47 7.38
CA GLU A 45 8.90 4.84 7.70
C GLU A 45 8.49 5.83 6.61
N ALA A 46 8.64 5.48 5.33
CA ALA A 46 8.20 6.30 4.20
C ALA A 46 6.67 6.51 4.22
N LEU A 47 5.90 5.46 4.54
CA LEU A 47 4.44 5.56 4.74
C LEU A 47 4.08 6.47 5.93
N ASN A 48 4.82 6.38 7.03
CA ASN A 48 4.63 7.26 8.19
C ASN A 48 4.97 8.71 7.84
N TYR A 49 6.06 8.95 7.10
CA TYR A 49 6.42 10.27 6.60
C TYR A 49 5.31 10.84 5.70
N PHE A 50 4.74 10.03 4.81
CA PHE A 50 3.59 10.43 4.00
C PHE A 50 2.40 10.82 4.88
N ALA A 51 2.02 10.00 5.87
CA ALA A 51 0.89 10.27 6.75
C ALA A 51 1.05 11.59 7.53
N LEU A 52 2.26 11.84 8.07
CA LEU A 52 2.59 13.07 8.79
C LEU A 52 2.51 14.32 7.90
N THR A 53 2.87 14.20 6.62
CA THR A 53 2.90 15.34 5.68
C THR A 53 1.56 15.58 4.98
N HIS A 54 0.68 14.58 4.90
CA HIS A 54 -0.58 14.64 4.15
C HIS A 54 -1.84 14.47 5.03
N GLY A 55 -1.70 14.41 6.35
CA GLY A 55 -2.83 14.45 7.28
C GLY A 55 -3.75 13.24 7.18
N ASP A 56 -3.17 12.04 7.21
CA ASP A 56 -3.89 10.75 7.17
C ASP A 56 -4.81 10.57 5.95
N LYS A 57 -4.50 11.20 4.83
CA LYS A 57 -5.21 10.95 3.56
C LYS A 57 -5.17 9.46 3.21
N GLU A 58 -6.31 8.95 2.75
CA GLU A 58 -6.47 7.55 2.37
C GLU A 58 -5.51 7.19 1.24
N ILE A 59 -4.56 6.29 1.52
CA ILE A 59 -3.73 5.66 0.49
C ILE A 59 -4.59 4.66 -0.28
N ILE A 60 -4.66 4.85 -1.60
CA ILE A 60 -5.39 4.00 -2.53
C ILE A 60 -4.49 2.87 -3.02
N LYS A 61 -3.26 3.21 -3.41
CA LYS A 61 -2.25 2.26 -3.86
C LYS A 61 -0.86 2.83 -3.60
N TYR A 62 0.09 1.96 -3.35
CA TYR A 62 1.49 2.31 -3.30
C TYR A 62 2.34 1.20 -3.89
N ALA A 63 3.55 1.52 -4.29
CA ALA A 63 4.55 0.57 -4.78
C ALA A 63 5.95 1.11 -4.50
N CYS A 64 6.93 0.22 -4.31
CA CYS A 64 8.30 0.60 -3.97
C CYS A 64 9.30 0.12 -5.01
N ALA A 65 10.30 0.95 -5.31
CA ALA A 65 11.46 0.65 -6.15
C ALA A 65 12.52 1.74 -5.95
N ASP A 66 13.76 1.51 -6.37
CA ASP A 66 14.78 2.56 -6.46
C ASP A 66 14.47 3.48 -7.65
N LEU A 67 13.90 4.66 -7.39
CA LEU A 67 13.34 5.54 -8.41
C LEU A 67 14.29 6.64 -8.86
N ASP A 68 15.33 6.93 -8.09
CA ASP A 68 16.35 7.92 -8.45
C ASP A 68 17.79 7.39 -8.51
N GLY A 69 17.97 6.09 -8.34
CA GLY A 69 19.23 5.38 -8.58
C GLY A 69 20.21 5.46 -7.42
N ASP A 70 19.73 5.69 -6.20
CA ASP A 70 20.57 5.79 -5.00
C ASP A 70 20.71 4.46 -4.22
N ALA A 71 20.20 3.37 -4.81
CA ALA A 71 20.16 2.02 -4.26
C ALA A 71 19.29 1.84 -3.00
N ARG A 72 18.33 2.74 -2.75
CA ARG A 72 17.30 2.61 -1.71
C ARG A 72 15.93 2.51 -2.36
N GLU A 73 15.00 1.82 -1.71
CA GLU A 73 13.63 1.76 -2.22
C GLU A 73 12.87 3.03 -1.83
N ASP A 74 12.42 3.77 -2.84
CA ASP A 74 11.48 4.88 -2.75
C ASP A 74 10.04 4.37 -2.80
N LEU A 75 9.09 5.27 -2.52
CA LEU A 75 7.67 4.92 -2.42
C LEU A 75 6.81 5.79 -3.35
N VAL A 76 6.23 5.20 -4.39
CA VAL A 76 5.13 5.81 -5.14
C VAL A 76 3.85 5.70 -4.32
N VAL A 77 3.16 6.81 -4.09
CA VAL A 77 1.89 6.84 -3.34
C VAL A 77 0.79 7.45 -4.18
N ILE A 78 -0.26 6.68 -4.46
CA ILE A 78 -1.55 7.19 -4.96
C ILE A 78 -2.50 7.29 -3.78
N TYR A 79 -3.06 8.47 -3.54
CA TYR A 79 -3.93 8.75 -2.41
C TYR A 79 -5.16 9.56 -2.81
N ARG A 80 -6.17 9.52 -1.95
CA ARG A 80 -7.41 10.27 -2.11
C ARG A 80 -7.19 11.73 -1.73
N GLU A 81 -7.11 12.60 -2.74
CA GLU A 81 -7.01 14.05 -2.54
C GLU A 81 -8.34 14.64 -2.05
N SER A 82 -9.43 14.21 -2.68
CA SER A 82 -10.81 14.58 -2.33
C SER A 82 -11.78 13.49 -2.80
N LYS A 83 -13.07 13.58 -2.46
CA LYS A 83 -14.08 12.55 -2.81
C LYS A 83 -14.11 12.09 -4.28
N LYS A 84 -13.62 12.89 -5.23
CA LYS A 84 -13.66 12.61 -6.67
C LYS A 84 -12.31 12.70 -7.37
N LYS A 85 -11.23 12.90 -6.62
CA LYS A 85 -9.89 13.14 -7.18
C LYS A 85 -8.86 12.33 -6.39
N ASN A 86 -8.00 11.64 -7.12
CA ASN A 86 -6.78 11.08 -6.55
C ASN A 86 -5.58 11.93 -6.99
N SER A 87 -4.55 11.92 -6.16
CA SER A 87 -3.24 12.50 -6.46
C SER A 87 -2.19 11.42 -6.27
N MET A 88 -1.04 11.63 -6.89
CA MET A 88 0.13 10.79 -6.76
C MET A 88 1.37 11.64 -6.48
N LEU A 89 2.28 11.09 -5.68
CA LEU A 89 3.63 11.62 -5.50
C LEU A 89 4.60 10.45 -5.25
N VAL A 90 5.89 10.76 -5.23
CA VAL A 90 6.92 9.85 -4.74
C VAL A 90 7.50 10.39 -3.43
N VAL A 91 7.60 9.54 -2.42
CA VAL A 91 8.44 9.77 -1.24
C VAL A 91 9.81 9.18 -1.53
N LEU A 92 10.82 10.05 -1.56
CA LEU A 92 12.21 9.67 -1.80
C LEU A 92 12.87 9.36 -0.46
N VAL A 93 13.46 8.18 -0.34
CA VAL A 93 14.17 7.74 0.86
C VAL A 93 15.64 8.07 0.72
N LYS A 94 16.12 9.03 1.49
CA LYS A 94 17.52 9.46 1.47
C LYS A 94 18.24 8.99 2.73
N GLU A 95 19.55 9.15 2.75
CA GLU A 95 20.35 8.82 3.92
C GLU A 95 19.96 9.70 5.12
N GLY A 96 19.17 9.15 6.03
CA GLY A 96 18.75 9.81 7.27
C GLY A 96 17.62 10.84 7.12
N GLU A 97 17.02 10.97 5.93
CA GLU A 97 15.90 11.88 5.70
C GLU A 97 14.94 11.37 4.62
N PHE A 98 13.74 11.97 4.57
CA PHE A 98 12.74 11.72 3.53
C PHE A 98 12.44 13.01 2.79
N GLN A 99 12.36 12.92 1.47
CA GLN A 99 11.93 14.00 0.60
C GLN A 99 10.66 13.58 -0.15
N ARG A 100 10.00 14.53 -0.82
CA ARG A 100 8.85 14.24 -1.67
C ARG A 100 8.92 15.01 -2.98
N THR A 101 8.39 14.41 -4.03
CA THR A 101 8.21 15.11 -5.30
C THR A 101 7.02 16.08 -5.25
N ASN A 102 6.80 16.81 -6.35
CA ASN A 102 5.49 17.41 -6.60
C ASN A 102 4.38 16.35 -6.69
N GLU A 103 3.16 16.81 -6.47
CA GLU A 103 1.93 16.03 -6.63
C GLU A 103 1.44 16.13 -8.08
N VAL A 104 1.04 15.00 -8.66
CA VAL A 104 0.41 14.91 -9.98
C VAL A 104 -0.97 14.24 -9.87
N PRO A 105 -1.92 14.53 -10.78
CA PRO A 105 -3.20 13.81 -10.81
C PRO A 105 -3.00 12.31 -11.03
N ALA A 106 -3.88 11.49 -10.45
CA ALA A 106 -3.83 10.03 -10.62
C ALA A 106 -5.21 9.46 -10.93
N PRO A 107 -5.30 8.29 -11.62
CA PRO A 107 -6.59 7.72 -12.02
C PRO A 107 -7.51 7.48 -10.83
N VAL A 108 -8.82 7.64 -11.00
CA VAL A 108 -9.78 7.52 -9.88
C VAL A 108 -10.06 6.08 -9.46
N SER A 109 -9.90 5.10 -10.36
CA SER A 109 -10.16 3.67 -10.11
C SER A 109 -9.21 2.76 -10.89
N ASN A 110 -9.15 1.48 -10.50
CA ASN A 110 -8.37 0.42 -11.16
C ASN A 110 -6.89 0.77 -11.38
N GLN A 111 -6.25 1.33 -10.37
CA GLN A 111 -4.86 1.78 -10.48
C GLN A 111 -3.89 0.60 -10.58
N VAL A 112 -3.02 0.66 -11.57
CA VAL A 112 -1.88 -0.24 -11.73
C VAL A 112 -0.62 0.60 -11.79
N ILE A 113 0.41 0.18 -11.06
CA ILE A 113 1.76 0.78 -11.10
C ILE A 113 2.69 -0.33 -11.59
N THR A 114 3.50 -0.06 -12.61
CA THR A 114 4.45 -1.02 -13.15
C THR A 114 5.79 -0.35 -13.36
N PHE A 115 6.82 -0.83 -12.69
CA PHE A 115 8.18 -0.35 -12.89
C PHE A 115 8.78 -0.91 -14.17
N LYS A 116 9.47 -0.05 -14.92
CA LYS A 116 10.11 -0.45 -16.17
C LYS A 116 11.31 0.43 -16.42
N ASP A 117 12.47 -0.21 -16.54
CA ASP A 117 13.66 0.42 -17.12
C ASP A 117 13.47 0.43 -18.64
N ILE A 118 13.16 1.60 -19.20
CA ILE A 118 12.82 1.81 -20.62
C ILE A 118 14.08 2.16 -21.41
N ASP A 119 15.05 2.84 -20.80
CA ASP A 119 16.27 3.32 -21.47
C ASP A 119 17.59 2.80 -20.88
N ASP A 120 17.52 1.76 -20.05
CA ASP A 120 18.65 1.02 -19.46
C ASP A 120 19.56 1.92 -18.59
N LYS A 121 19.00 2.91 -17.90
CA LYS A 121 19.72 3.80 -16.99
C LYS A 121 18.82 4.37 -15.90
N PRO A 122 19.38 4.75 -14.72
CA PRO A 122 18.64 5.55 -13.75
C PRO A 122 18.40 6.98 -14.27
N PRO A 123 17.40 7.70 -13.73
CA PRO A 123 16.36 7.27 -12.77
C PRO A 123 15.38 6.24 -13.36
N LEU A 124 14.85 5.31 -12.56
CA LEU A 124 13.94 4.25 -13.03
C LEU A 124 12.54 4.79 -13.36
N GLU A 125 11.96 4.42 -14.51
CA GLU A 125 10.60 4.81 -14.87
C GLU A 125 9.55 3.88 -14.26
N PHE A 126 8.34 4.42 -14.16
CA PHE A 126 7.17 3.62 -13.87
C PHE A 126 5.96 4.08 -14.67
N ILE A 127 5.12 3.10 -14.99
CA ILE A 127 3.88 3.28 -15.73
C ILE A 127 2.74 3.27 -14.73
N VAL A 128 1.87 4.27 -14.81
CA VAL A 128 0.60 4.29 -14.07
C VAL A 128 -0.53 4.14 -15.07
N GLN A 129 -1.47 3.26 -14.77
CA GLN A 129 -2.68 3.05 -15.56
C GLN A 129 -3.89 3.08 -14.64
N GLY A 130 -5.05 3.47 -15.17
CA GLY A 130 -6.30 3.35 -14.47
C GLY A 130 -7.48 3.94 -15.22
N MET A 131 -8.58 4.19 -14.51
CA MET A 131 -9.87 4.47 -15.12
C MET A 131 -10.70 5.53 -14.39
N LYS A 132 -11.61 6.17 -15.13
CA LYS A 132 -12.76 6.95 -14.64
C LYS A 132 -14.01 6.63 -15.45
N GLY A 133 -14.87 5.80 -14.91
CA GLY A 133 -16.02 5.29 -15.67
C GLY A 133 -15.52 4.48 -16.88
N SER A 134 -15.87 4.92 -18.09
CA SER A 134 -15.42 4.29 -19.35
C SER A 134 -14.06 4.80 -19.85
N ASN A 135 -13.51 5.86 -19.26
CA ASN A 135 -12.25 6.45 -19.69
C ASN A 135 -11.08 5.67 -19.09
N ILE A 136 -10.09 5.35 -19.91
CA ILE A 136 -8.85 4.68 -19.53
C ILE A 136 -7.72 5.66 -19.81
N GLY A 137 -6.80 5.79 -18.85
CA GLY A 137 -5.59 6.57 -19.03
C GLY A 137 -4.35 5.76 -18.66
N TYR A 138 -3.24 6.11 -19.29
CA TYR A 138 -1.91 5.66 -18.89
C TYR A 138 -0.89 6.79 -19.01
N ALA A 139 0.12 6.77 -18.15
CA ALA A 139 1.28 7.65 -18.26
C ALA A 139 2.55 6.95 -17.77
N ILE A 140 3.69 7.42 -18.30
CA ILE A 140 5.04 7.01 -17.94
C ILE A 140 5.65 8.17 -17.16
N TYR A 141 6.10 7.88 -15.94
CA TYR A 141 6.71 8.84 -15.06
C TYR A 141 8.17 8.52 -14.77
N ARG A 142 8.95 9.57 -14.51
CA ARG A 142 10.31 9.47 -14.00
C ARG A 142 10.53 10.54 -12.93
N VAL A 143 11.31 10.20 -11.90
CA VAL A 143 11.74 11.17 -10.89
C VAL A 143 13.01 11.87 -11.38
N GLU A 144 12.96 13.19 -11.55
CA GLU A 144 14.10 14.04 -11.88
C GLU A 144 14.38 14.98 -10.70
N GLY A 145 15.31 14.57 -9.83
CA GLY A 145 15.55 15.23 -8.55
C GLY A 145 14.32 15.12 -7.65
N ASN A 146 13.67 16.26 -7.35
CA ASN A 146 12.44 16.30 -6.55
C ASN A 146 11.19 16.58 -7.41
N ILE A 147 11.27 16.30 -8.71
CA ILE A 147 10.16 16.50 -9.64
C ILE A 147 9.74 15.15 -10.21
N LEU A 148 8.46 14.86 -10.12
CA LEU A 148 7.83 13.74 -10.78
C LEU A 148 7.36 14.20 -12.15
N GLU A 149 8.15 13.87 -13.17
CA GLU A 149 7.94 14.26 -14.56
C GLU A 149 7.05 13.26 -15.28
N ASP A 150 6.07 13.76 -16.02
CA ASP A 150 5.29 12.99 -17.00
C ASP A 150 6.08 12.96 -18.31
N LEU A 151 6.69 11.82 -18.61
CA LEU A 151 7.46 11.64 -19.84
C LEU A 151 6.53 11.48 -21.05
N PHE A 152 5.38 10.84 -20.83
CA PHE A 152 4.38 10.57 -21.84
C PHE A 152 3.09 10.04 -21.21
N GLY A 153 1.95 10.61 -21.59
CA GLY A 153 0.64 10.15 -21.16
C GLY A 153 -0.43 10.24 -22.25
N GLU A 154 -1.43 9.36 -22.16
CA GLU A 154 -2.60 9.34 -23.03
C GLU A 154 -3.85 9.04 -22.19
N GLY A 155 -4.89 9.88 -22.31
CA GLY A 155 -6.19 9.69 -21.64
C GLY A 155 -6.18 9.97 -20.13
N MET A 156 -5.07 10.45 -19.58
CA MET A 156 -4.92 10.73 -18.14
C MET A 156 -5.78 11.91 -17.68
N GLU A 157 -5.94 12.92 -18.52
CA GLU A 157 -6.79 14.08 -18.31
C GLU A 157 -8.26 13.71 -18.08
N ASP A 158 -8.70 12.61 -18.69
CA ASP A 158 -10.07 12.11 -18.64
C ASP A 158 -10.28 11.05 -17.56
N CYS A 159 -9.20 10.54 -16.95
CA CYS A 159 -9.27 9.48 -15.93
C CYS A 159 -8.94 9.93 -14.50
N CYS A 160 -8.38 11.14 -14.30
CA CYS A 160 -7.97 11.66 -13.00
C CYS A 160 -9.03 12.55 -12.30
#